data_AF-A0A5E4KG65-F1
#
_entry.id   AF-A0A5E4KG65-F1
#
_cell.length_a   1.000
_cell.length_b   1.000
_cell.length_c   1.000
_cell.angle_alpha   90.00
_cell.angle_beta   90.00
_cell.angle_gamma   90.00
#
_symmetry.space_group_name_H-M   'P 1'
#
loop_
_entity.id
_entity.type
_entity.pdbx_description
1 polymer ?
#
loop_
_entity_poly.entity_id
_entity_poly.type
_entity_poly.pdbx_seq_one_letter_code
_entity_poly.pdbx_strand_id
1 'polypeptide(L)'
;MGRTNTREIVHLVASLIVLTIAFTYPSLSPEEMAIVAVGVGTGFLLHELAHKFTAQRYGYAADYEASPLGLLMALGMSVLTNGGFVFAAPGAVMIRGKMVYSPYEDYFDSQKTAKEFAYISVSGALVNLTLAILFYSGSLFTADILVYKILRTGAFINVFLAGFNMIPFGPLDGAKVWHYNRTMWAAVFIPAIILFVLMR
;
A
#
# COMPACT_ATOMS: atom_id res chain seq x y z
N MET A 1 4.00 19.65 -12.70
CA MET A 1 2.86 19.30 -11.82
C MET A 1 1.83 18.57 -12.65
N GLY A 2 1.75 17.24 -12.52
CA GLY A 2 0.75 16.45 -13.24
C GLY A 2 -0.65 16.76 -12.70
N ARG A 3 -1.58 17.15 -13.58
CA ARG A 3 -2.99 17.28 -13.22
C ARG A 3 -3.47 15.93 -12.71
N THR A 4 -3.94 15.86 -11.46
CA THR A 4 -4.72 14.71 -10.98
C THR A 4 -5.94 14.57 -11.89
N ASN A 5 -6.02 13.43 -12.56
CA ASN A 5 -7.12 13.15 -13.48
C ASN A 5 -8.37 12.78 -12.66
N THR A 6 -9.54 13.33 -12.98
CA THR A 6 -10.81 12.95 -12.34
C THR A 6 -11.00 11.43 -12.28
N ARG A 7 -10.53 10.71 -13.31
CA ARG A 7 -10.53 9.24 -13.35
C ARG A 7 -9.73 8.60 -12.21
N GLU A 8 -8.54 9.13 -11.92
CA GLU A 8 -7.69 8.62 -10.84
C GLU A 8 -8.36 8.78 -9.47
N ILE A 9 -8.95 9.95 -9.22
CA ILE A 9 -9.68 10.22 -7.97
C ILE A 9 -10.83 9.22 -7.79
N VAL A 10 -11.61 8.97 -8.85
CA VAL A 10 -12.69 7.96 -8.81
C VAL A 10 -12.14 6.57 -8.47
N HIS A 11 -11.01 6.17 -9.08
CA HIS A 11 -10.40 4.86 -8.81
C HIS A 11 -9.89 4.76 -7.37
N LEU A 12 -9.25 5.81 -6.84
CA LEU A 12 -8.78 5.86 -5.45
C LEU A 12 -9.96 5.78 -4.47
N VAL A 13 -11.02 6.57 -4.69
CA VAL A 13 -12.21 6.57 -3.83
C VAL A 13 -12.93 5.22 -3.88
N ALA A 14 -13.11 4.63 -5.07
CA ALA A 14 -13.72 3.31 -5.20
C ALA A 14 -12.92 2.24 -4.46
N SER A 15 -11.59 2.27 -4.58
CA SER A 15 -10.70 1.35 -3.87
C SER A 15 -10.78 1.52 -2.36
N LEU A 16 -10.80 2.77 -1.88
CA LEU A 16 -10.94 3.08 -0.45
C LEU A 16 -12.26 2.53 0.12
N ILE A 17 -13.38 2.76 -0.57
CA ILE A 17 -14.69 2.27 -0.14
C ILE A 17 -14.69 0.73 -0.07
N VAL A 18 -14.24 0.08 -1.14
CA VAL A 18 -14.22 -1.39 -1.22
C VAL A 18 -13.31 -1.99 -0.14
N LEU A 19 -12.11 -1.45 0.05
CA LEU A 19 -11.20 -1.94 1.08
C LEU A 19 -11.76 -1.70 2.47
N THR A 20 -12.38 -0.55 2.74
CA THR A 20 -13.03 -0.28 4.03
C THR A 20 -14.09 -1.34 4.33
N ILE A 21 -14.93 -1.67 3.36
CA ILE A 21 -15.94 -2.74 3.50
C ILE A 21 -15.27 -4.10 3.73
N ALA A 22 -14.26 -4.44 2.91
CA ALA A 22 -13.57 -5.72 3.00
C ALA A 22 -12.90 -5.92 4.37
N PHE A 23 -12.28 -4.89 4.94
CA PHE A 23 -11.61 -4.96 6.25
C PHE A 23 -12.56 -4.87 7.45
N THR A 24 -13.83 -4.45 7.26
CA THR A 24 -14.81 -4.35 8.35
C THR A 24 -15.79 -5.53 8.39
N TYR A 25 -15.87 -6.34 7.33
CA TYR A 25 -16.71 -7.54 7.30
C TYR A 25 -16.21 -8.58 8.33
N PRO A 26 -17.10 -9.27 9.08
CA PRO A 26 -18.56 -9.34 8.93
C PRO A 26 -19.37 -8.31 9.72
N SER A 27 -18.75 -7.51 10.58
CA SER A 27 -19.47 -6.58 11.46
C SER A 27 -20.19 -5.49 10.69
N LEU A 28 -19.48 -4.80 9.78
CA LEU A 28 -19.99 -3.68 8.99
C LEU A 28 -20.70 -2.58 9.82
N SER A 29 -20.41 -2.48 11.11
CA SER A 29 -21.01 -1.45 11.97
C SER A 29 -20.47 -0.05 11.59
N PRO A 30 -21.28 1.02 11.67
CA PRO A 30 -20.81 2.36 11.30
C PRO A 30 -19.59 2.84 12.09
N GLU A 31 -19.49 2.48 13.37
CA GLU A 31 -18.33 2.79 14.23
C GLU A 31 -17.06 2.10 13.70
N GLU A 32 -17.12 0.78 13.46
CA GLU A 32 -15.96 0.04 12.96
C GLU A 32 -15.56 0.48 11.56
N MET A 33 -16.54 0.74 10.68
CA MET A 33 -16.27 1.26 9.34
C MET A 33 -15.56 2.61 9.40
N ALA A 34 -15.94 3.51 10.31
CA ALA A 34 -15.25 4.78 10.49
C ALA A 34 -13.81 4.58 10.98
N ILE A 35 -13.60 3.68 11.95
CA ILE A 35 -12.27 3.34 12.47
C ILE A 35 -11.38 2.74 11.37
N VAL A 36 -11.89 1.75 10.64
CA VAL A 36 -11.19 1.08 9.53
C VAL A 36 -10.93 2.05 8.39
N ALA A 37 -11.87 2.95 8.06
CA ALA A 37 -11.68 3.96 7.02
C ALA A 37 -10.50 4.89 7.31
N VAL A 38 -10.23 5.21 8.59
CA VAL A 38 -9.02 5.97 8.95
C VAL A 38 -7.75 5.15 8.68
N GLY A 39 -7.72 3.88 9.10
CA GLY A 39 -6.58 2.99 8.89
C GLY A 39 -6.30 2.68 7.42
N VAL A 40 -7.32 2.27 6.67
CA VAL A 40 -7.26 2.04 5.22
C VAL A 40 -6.99 3.35 4.49
N GLY A 41 -7.72 4.42 4.79
CA GLY A 41 -7.58 5.71 4.12
C GLY A 41 -6.16 6.26 4.22
N THR A 42 -5.57 6.24 5.42
CA THR A 42 -4.18 6.66 5.58
C THR A 42 -3.20 5.69 4.92
N GLY A 43 -3.33 4.37 5.16
CA GLY A 43 -2.40 3.37 4.64
C GLY A 43 -2.42 3.28 3.12
N PHE A 44 -3.58 2.91 2.54
CA PHE A 44 -3.73 2.75 1.09
C PHE A 44 -3.41 4.05 0.33
N LEU A 45 -3.98 5.20 0.69
CA LEU A 45 -3.75 6.43 -0.09
C LEU A 45 -2.29 6.87 -0.01
N LEU A 46 -1.67 6.86 1.18
CA LEU A 46 -0.28 7.27 1.30
C LEU A 46 0.68 6.26 0.65
N HIS A 47 0.35 4.96 0.67
CA HIS A 47 1.08 3.91 -0.06
C HIS A 47 1.10 4.19 -1.57
N GLU A 48 -0.07 4.38 -2.19
CA GLU A 48 -0.16 4.65 -3.63
C GLU A 48 0.48 5.99 -4.02
N LEU A 49 0.29 7.02 -3.18
CA LEU A 49 0.95 8.32 -3.39
C LEU A 49 2.47 8.20 -3.29
N ALA A 50 3.00 7.35 -2.39
CA ALA A 50 4.44 7.11 -2.29
C ALA A 50 4.99 6.52 -3.59
N HIS A 51 4.33 5.52 -4.16
CA HIS A 51 4.70 4.99 -5.47
C HIS A 51 4.68 6.08 -6.55
N LYS A 52 3.57 6.82 -6.62
CA LYS A 52 3.36 7.87 -7.63
C LYS A 52 4.42 8.96 -7.55
N PHE A 53 4.66 9.52 -6.38
CA PHE A 53 5.63 10.61 -6.21
C PHE A 53 7.07 10.12 -6.37
N THR A 54 7.39 8.89 -5.95
CA THR A 54 8.70 8.30 -6.19
C THR A 54 8.93 8.09 -7.69
N ALA A 55 7.93 7.59 -8.42
CA ALA A 55 7.99 7.45 -9.87
C ALA A 55 8.18 8.80 -10.58
N GLN A 56 7.40 9.81 -10.18
CA GLN A 56 7.51 11.17 -10.73
C GLN A 56 8.87 11.81 -10.42
N ARG A 57 9.47 11.52 -9.27
CA ARG A 57 10.83 11.96 -8.93
C ARG A 57 11.89 11.36 -9.86
N TYR A 58 11.70 10.12 -10.29
CA TYR A 58 12.53 9.51 -11.35
C TYR A 58 12.15 9.99 -12.76
N GLY A 59 11.15 10.87 -12.88
CA GLY A 59 10.72 11.45 -14.14
C GLY A 59 9.66 10.65 -14.87
N TYR A 60 9.05 9.63 -14.27
CA TYR A 60 7.97 8.89 -14.91
C TYR A 60 6.63 9.61 -14.83
N ALA A 61 5.76 9.42 -15.83
CA ALA A 61 4.34 9.71 -15.63
C ALA A 61 3.72 8.54 -14.85
N ALA A 62 2.87 8.86 -13.89
CA ALA A 62 2.34 7.87 -12.96
C ALA A 62 0.93 8.27 -12.51
N ASP A 63 -0.03 7.37 -12.70
CA ASP A 63 -1.42 7.54 -12.28
C ASP A 63 -1.95 6.23 -11.69
N TYR A 64 -2.72 6.31 -10.61
CA TYR A 64 -3.35 5.15 -10.00
C TYR A 64 -4.50 4.61 -10.86
N GLU A 65 -4.55 3.29 -11.02
CA GLU A 65 -5.63 2.58 -11.68
C GLU A 65 -6.11 1.40 -10.81
N ALA A 66 -7.36 1.48 -10.33
CA ALA A 66 -8.03 0.37 -9.66
C ALA A 66 -8.15 -0.86 -10.57
N SER A 67 -7.97 -2.04 -9.98
CA SER A 67 -8.14 -3.35 -10.60
C SER A 67 -9.51 -3.93 -10.20
N PRO A 68 -10.49 -4.04 -11.12
CA PRO A 68 -11.79 -4.63 -10.81
C PRO A 68 -11.68 -6.04 -10.21
N LEU A 69 -10.79 -6.87 -10.77
CA LEU A 69 -10.52 -8.20 -10.24
C LEU A 69 -9.93 -8.15 -8.83
N GLY A 70 -8.97 -7.25 -8.58
CA GLY A 70 -8.37 -7.07 -7.26
C GLY A 70 -9.37 -6.64 -6.20
N LEU A 71 -10.25 -5.70 -6.54
CA LEU A 71 -11.35 -5.26 -5.67
C LEU A 71 -12.36 -6.39 -5.40
N LEU A 72 -12.71 -7.18 -6.41
CA LEU A 72 -13.56 -8.36 -6.25
C LEU A 72 -12.89 -9.42 -5.38
N MET A 73 -11.59 -9.64 -5.52
CA MET A 73 -10.84 -10.57 -4.68
C MET A 73 -10.75 -10.10 -3.23
N ALA A 74 -10.60 -8.79 -2.99
CA ALA A 74 -10.61 -8.23 -1.63
C ALA A 74 -11.94 -8.53 -0.91
N LEU A 75 -13.07 -8.26 -1.57
CA LEU A 75 -14.41 -8.56 -1.03
C LEU A 75 -14.64 -10.06 -0.93
N GLY A 76 -14.38 -10.80 -2.02
CA GLY A 76 -14.64 -12.23 -2.10
C GLY A 76 -13.87 -13.02 -1.05
N MET A 77 -12.57 -12.75 -0.88
CA MET A 77 -11.76 -13.42 0.14
C MET A 77 -12.20 -13.03 1.55
N SER A 78 -12.55 -11.77 1.79
CA SER A 78 -13.08 -11.34 3.08
C SER A 78 -14.36 -12.11 3.43
N VAL A 79 -15.31 -12.20 2.49
CA VAL A 79 -16.56 -12.94 2.70
C VAL A 79 -16.30 -14.44 2.88
N LEU A 80 -15.49 -15.05 2.01
CA LEU A 80 -15.18 -16.49 2.06
C LEU A 80 -14.46 -16.91 3.35
N THR A 81 -13.71 -15.99 3.96
CA THR A 81 -12.98 -16.24 5.21
C THR A 81 -13.67 -15.66 6.44
N ASN A 82 -14.91 -15.19 6.30
CA ASN A 82 -15.70 -14.54 7.36
C ASN A 82 -14.94 -13.39 8.05
N GLY A 83 -14.27 -12.54 7.27
CA GLY A 83 -13.44 -11.43 7.75
C GLY A 83 -12.00 -11.81 8.15
N GLY A 84 -11.62 -13.10 8.05
CA GLY A 84 -10.32 -13.58 8.48
C GLY A 84 -9.14 -13.16 7.58
N PHE A 85 -9.40 -12.86 6.31
CA PHE A 85 -8.37 -12.49 5.34
C PHE A 85 -8.89 -11.61 4.21
N VAL A 86 -8.15 -10.53 3.90
CA VAL A 86 -8.44 -9.63 2.79
C VAL A 86 -7.30 -9.68 1.78
N PHE A 87 -7.59 -10.04 0.54
CA PHE A 87 -6.61 -9.95 -0.56
C PHE A 87 -6.52 -8.49 -1.04
N ALA A 88 -5.69 -7.70 -0.36
CA ALA A 88 -5.61 -6.25 -0.54
C ALA A 88 -4.73 -5.83 -1.73
N ALA A 89 -5.13 -6.21 -2.95
CA ALA A 89 -4.52 -5.78 -4.20
C ALA A 89 -5.50 -4.93 -5.04
N PRO A 90 -5.91 -3.73 -4.57
CA PRO A 90 -7.01 -2.97 -5.13
C PRO A 90 -6.73 -2.39 -6.53
N GLY A 91 -5.47 -2.30 -6.93
CA GLY A 91 -5.02 -1.60 -8.12
C GLY A 91 -3.51 -1.47 -8.14
N ALA A 92 -3.00 -0.60 -9.01
CA ALA A 92 -1.59 -0.25 -9.05
C ALA A 92 -1.39 1.16 -9.61
N VAL A 93 -0.27 1.79 -9.23
CA VAL A 93 0.23 2.97 -9.94
C VAL A 93 0.83 2.57 -11.28
N MET A 94 0.20 3.04 -12.35
CA MET A 94 0.60 2.78 -13.73
C MET A 94 1.72 3.73 -14.13
N ILE A 95 2.94 3.21 -14.23
CA ILE A 95 4.15 3.96 -14.59
C ILE A 95 4.28 3.95 -16.13
N ARG A 96 4.23 5.13 -16.75
CA ARG A 96 4.21 5.31 -18.21
C ARG A 96 5.26 6.29 -18.68
N GLY A 97 6.22 5.82 -19.48
CA GLY A 97 7.23 6.66 -20.13
C GLY A 97 8.11 7.45 -19.16
N LYS A 98 9.36 7.73 -19.54
CA LYS A 98 10.20 8.64 -18.76
C LYS A 98 10.09 10.02 -19.41
N MET A 99 9.53 11.00 -18.71
CA MET A 99 9.39 12.40 -19.13
C MET A 99 10.73 13.17 -19.05
N VAL A 100 11.86 12.47 -19.03
CA VAL A 100 13.20 13.08 -19.04
C VAL A 100 13.68 13.12 -20.49
N TYR A 101 13.73 14.33 -21.06
CA TYR A 101 14.44 14.59 -22.30
C TYR A 101 15.92 14.74 -21.97
N SER A 102 16.69 13.65 -22.07
CA SER A 102 18.15 13.72 -22.00
C SER A 102 18.71 13.62 -23.42
N PRO A 103 19.35 14.67 -23.96
CA PRO A 103 19.97 14.62 -25.29
C PRO A 103 21.21 13.70 -25.35
N TYR A 104 21.58 13.04 -24.24
CA TYR A 104 22.70 12.10 -24.13
C TYR A 104 22.29 10.68 -23.72
N GLU A 105 21.02 10.42 -23.36
CA GLU A 105 20.53 9.07 -23.02
C GLU A 105 19.81 8.44 -24.22
N ASP A 106 20.56 8.12 -25.28
CA ASP A 106 20.04 7.34 -26.42
C ASP A 106 20.14 5.81 -26.18
N TYR A 107 20.53 5.39 -24.97
CA TYR A 107 20.69 3.98 -24.59
C TYR A 107 19.79 3.60 -23.42
N PHE A 108 19.01 2.52 -23.57
CA PHE A 108 18.15 1.98 -22.53
C PHE A 108 18.98 1.23 -21.48
N ASP A 109 19.29 1.88 -20.36
CA ASP A 109 19.94 1.24 -19.22
C ASP A 109 18.91 0.42 -18.41
N SER A 110 18.91 -0.89 -18.65
CA SER A 110 18.02 -1.86 -17.99
C SER A 110 18.31 -2.00 -16.50
N GLN A 111 19.56 -1.83 -16.06
CA GLN A 111 19.96 -1.91 -14.65
C GLN A 111 19.47 -0.69 -13.87
N LYS A 112 19.64 0.51 -14.43
CA LYS A 112 19.10 1.75 -13.86
C LYS A 112 17.58 1.69 -13.75
N THR A 113 16.90 1.19 -14.79
CA THR A 113 15.45 1.03 -14.77
C THR A 113 15.01 0.03 -13.70
N ALA A 114 15.64 -1.14 -13.59
CA ALA A 114 15.32 -2.13 -12.55
C ALA A 114 15.48 -1.57 -11.13
N LYS A 115 16.53 -0.75 -10.91
CA LYS A 115 16.75 -0.03 -9.65
C LYS A 115 15.63 0.95 -9.33
N GLU A 116 15.26 1.79 -10.30
CA GLU A 116 14.19 2.78 -10.13
C GLU A 116 12.86 2.09 -9.81
N PHE A 117 12.49 1.02 -10.52
CA PHE A 117 11.28 0.25 -10.26
C PHE A 117 11.30 -0.44 -8.89
N ALA A 118 12.44 -0.96 -8.44
CA ALA A 118 12.56 -1.54 -7.11
C ALA A 118 12.39 -0.48 -6.01
N TYR A 119 12.94 0.72 -6.20
CA TYR A 119 12.75 1.83 -5.26
C TYR A 119 11.32 2.40 -5.27
N ILE A 120 10.67 2.44 -6.42
CA ILE A 120 9.26 2.79 -6.51
C ILE A 120 8.44 1.74 -5.76
N SER A 121 8.66 0.45 -6.00
CA SER A 121 7.90 -0.61 -5.32
C SER A 121 8.14 -0.67 -3.81
N VAL A 122 9.36 -0.43 -3.32
CA VAL A 122 9.60 -0.46 -1.87
C VAL A 122 9.01 0.77 -1.15
N SER A 123 8.77 1.90 -1.85
CA SER A 123 8.34 3.15 -1.20
C SER A 123 6.97 3.04 -0.52
N GLY A 124 6.01 2.34 -1.15
CA GLY A 124 4.68 2.13 -0.57
C GLY A 124 4.75 1.31 0.72
N ALA A 125 5.45 0.18 0.67
CA ALA A 125 5.66 -0.68 1.85
C ALA A 125 6.36 0.04 3.00
N LEU A 126 7.34 0.92 2.72
CA LEU A 126 8.00 1.74 3.73
C LEU A 126 7.05 2.74 4.39
N VAL A 127 6.16 3.37 3.63
CA VAL A 127 5.13 4.27 4.19
C VAL A 127 4.20 3.50 5.12
N ASN A 128 3.68 2.35 4.68
CA ASN A 128 2.82 1.53 5.51
C ASN A 128 3.53 1.03 6.78
N LEU A 129 4.77 0.55 6.68
CA LEU A 129 5.53 0.14 7.85
C LEU A 129 5.77 1.30 8.83
N THR A 130 6.06 2.50 8.31
CA THR A 130 6.22 3.71 9.13
C THR A 130 4.93 4.07 9.85
N LEU A 131 3.80 4.09 9.14
CA LEU A 131 2.48 4.36 9.73
C LEU A 131 2.13 3.31 10.78
N ALA A 132 2.43 2.03 10.53
CA ALA A 132 2.21 0.97 11.50
C ALA A 132 2.99 1.19 12.80
N ILE A 133 4.28 1.55 12.69
CA ILE A 133 5.13 1.85 13.85
C ILE A 133 4.59 3.06 14.61
N LEU A 134 4.23 4.15 13.91
CA LEU A 134 3.72 5.36 14.53
C LEU A 134 2.39 5.13 15.25
N PHE A 135 1.44 4.45 14.60
CA PHE A 135 0.15 4.15 15.19
C PHE A 135 0.26 3.16 16.35
N TYR A 136 1.08 2.12 16.22
CA TYR A 136 1.33 1.18 17.31
C TYR A 136 1.96 1.89 18.51
N SER A 137 3.01 2.67 18.29
CA SER A 137 3.68 3.42 19.35
C SER A 137 2.72 4.40 20.01
N GLY A 138 1.96 5.17 19.23
CA GLY A 138 0.96 6.10 19.74
C GLY A 138 -0.11 5.43 20.60
N SER A 139 -0.50 4.19 20.25
CA SER A 139 -1.50 3.44 21.03
C SER A 139 -1.04 3.11 22.45
N LEU A 140 0.28 3.08 22.70
CA LEU A 140 0.85 2.81 24.03
C LEU A 140 0.77 4.03 24.97
N PHE A 141 0.50 5.22 24.43
CA PHE A 141 0.50 6.48 25.19
C PHE A 141 -0.90 7.08 25.39
N THR A 142 -1.96 6.33 25.07
CA THR A 142 -3.34 6.78 25.24
C THR A 142 -4.12 5.87 26.18
N ALA A 143 -4.97 6.46 27.01
CA ALA A 143 -5.97 5.74 27.83
C ALA A 143 -7.39 5.87 27.26
N ASP A 144 -7.60 6.72 26.25
CA ASP A 144 -8.91 6.86 25.59
C ASP A 144 -9.18 5.62 24.72
N ILE A 145 -10.32 4.98 24.97
CA ILE A 145 -10.68 3.71 24.32
C ILE A 145 -10.88 3.85 22.81
N LEU A 146 -11.45 4.96 22.36
CA LEU A 146 -11.72 5.19 20.93
C LEU A 146 -10.41 5.48 20.19
N VAL A 147 -9.57 6.34 20.75
CA VAL A 147 -8.24 6.64 20.19
C VAL A 147 -7.37 5.38 20.16
N TYR A 148 -7.39 4.58 21.23
CA TYR A 148 -6.70 3.29 21.27
C TYR A 148 -7.17 2.36 20.14
N LYS A 149 -8.48 2.20 19.94
CA LYS A 149 -9.04 1.39 18.85
C LYS A 149 -8.58 1.90 17.48
N ILE A 150 -8.66 3.21 17.23
CA ILE A 150 -8.24 3.83 15.96
C ILE A 150 -6.77 3.53 15.67
N LEU A 151 -5.90 3.76 16.67
CA LEU A 151 -4.47 3.56 16.52
C LEU A 151 -4.10 2.08 16.35
N ARG A 152 -4.70 1.17 17.14
CA ARG A 152 -4.41 -0.27 17.01
C ARG A 152 -4.91 -0.85 15.70
N THR A 153 -6.13 -0.50 15.27
CA THR A 153 -6.69 -0.93 13.99
C THR A 153 -5.91 -0.35 12.82
N GLY A 154 -5.60 0.95 12.87
CA GLY A 154 -4.78 1.62 11.87
C GLY A 154 -3.39 0.98 11.77
N ALA A 155 -2.74 0.70 12.90
CA ALA A 155 -1.46 0.01 12.92
C ALA A 155 -1.57 -1.36 12.26
N PHE A 156 -2.59 -2.16 12.62
CA PHE A 156 -2.77 -3.52 12.12
C PHE A 156 -2.93 -3.55 10.61
N ILE A 157 -3.80 -2.69 10.07
CA ILE A 157 -4.04 -2.56 8.63
C ILE A 157 -2.74 -2.19 7.93
N ASN A 158 -2.00 -1.20 8.44
CA ASN A 158 -0.77 -0.74 7.81
C ASN A 158 0.34 -1.81 7.84
N VAL A 159 0.54 -2.53 8.94
CA VAL A 159 1.55 -3.61 8.97
C VAL A 159 1.14 -4.78 8.09
N PHE A 160 -0.16 -5.09 8.02
CA PHE A 160 -0.69 -6.09 7.11
C PHE A 160 -0.43 -5.71 5.65
N LEU A 161 -0.73 -4.47 5.25
CA LEU A 161 -0.48 -3.99 3.89
C LEU A 161 1.02 -3.95 3.55
N ALA A 162 1.89 -3.57 4.49
CA ALA A 162 3.34 -3.59 4.31
C ALA A 162 3.85 -5.01 4.07
N GLY A 163 3.44 -5.97 4.91
CA GLY A 163 3.82 -7.37 4.78
C GLY A 163 3.26 -8.01 3.50
N PHE A 164 1.98 -7.80 3.22
CA PHE A 164 1.29 -8.33 2.04
C PHE A 164 1.94 -7.86 0.74
N ASN A 165 2.18 -6.55 0.58
CA ASN A 165 2.82 -6.03 -0.64
C ASN A 165 4.27 -6.47 -0.79
N MET A 166 4.96 -6.81 0.30
CA MET A 166 6.33 -7.30 0.25
C MET A 166 6.43 -8.82 0.03
N ILE A 167 5.33 -9.56 -0.17
CA ILE A 167 5.41 -10.96 -0.61
C ILE A 167 6.10 -11.01 -1.99
N PRO A 168 7.16 -11.82 -2.19
CA PRO A 168 7.96 -11.81 -3.41
C PRO A 168 7.32 -12.63 -4.55
N PHE A 169 6.05 -12.36 -4.87
CA PHE A 169 5.29 -13.12 -5.86
C PHE A 169 4.24 -12.27 -6.59
N GLY A 170 3.99 -12.64 -7.85
CA GLY A 170 2.90 -12.08 -8.65
C GLY A 170 3.03 -10.57 -8.90
N PRO A 171 1.92 -9.80 -8.88
CA PRO A 171 1.94 -8.36 -9.17
C PRO A 171 2.44 -7.50 -7.99
N LEU A 172 2.73 -8.11 -6.84
CA LEU A 172 3.06 -7.41 -5.59
C LEU A 172 4.43 -6.72 -5.68
N ASP A 173 4.60 -5.65 -4.91
CA ASP A 173 5.82 -4.84 -4.92
C ASP A 173 7.08 -5.63 -4.56
N GLY A 174 6.94 -6.55 -3.60
CA GLY A 174 7.99 -7.43 -3.12
C GLY A 174 8.62 -8.25 -4.23
N ALA A 175 7.88 -8.60 -5.28
CA ALA A 175 8.41 -9.35 -6.41
C ALA A 175 9.52 -8.56 -7.13
N LYS A 176 9.31 -7.28 -7.43
CA LYS A 176 10.31 -6.41 -8.08
C LYS A 176 11.49 -6.15 -7.16
N VAL A 177 11.21 -5.88 -5.88
CA VAL A 177 12.24 -5.60 -4.86
C VAL A 177 13.15 -6.82 -4.65
N TRP A 178 12.57 -8.03 -4.56
CA TRP A 178 13.31 -9.28 -4.40
C TRP A 178 14.23 -9.58 -5.58
N HIS A 179 13.74 -9.39 -6.81
CA HIS A 179 14.53 -9.61 -8.03
C HIS A 179 15.72 -8.65 -8.13
N TYR A 180 15.54 -7.40 -7.69
CA TYR A 180 16.59 -6.39 -7.75
C TYR A 180 17.59 -6.48 -6.58
N ASN A 181 17.09 -6.54 -5.33
CA ASN A 181 17.92 -6.52 -4.13
C ASN A 181 17.22 -7.22 -2.95
N ARG A 182 17.64 -8.47 -2.68
CA ARG A 182 17.09 -9.29 -1.59
C ARG A 182 17.37 -8.73 -0.19
N THR A 183 18.46 -7.99 -0.01
CA THR A 183 18.78 -7.34 1.27
C THR A 183 17.80 -6.20 1.53
N MET A 184 17.51 -5.38 0.51
CA MET A 184 16.48 -4.33 0.59
C MET A 184 15.11 -4.92 0.86
N TRP A 185 14.77 -6.04 0.21
CA TRP A 185 13.55 -6.78 0.49
C TRP A 185 13.46 -7.20 1.96
N ALA A 186 14.50 -7.87 2.47
CA ALA A 186 14.54 -8.39 3.83
C ALA A 186 14.48 -7.27 4.88
N ALA A 187 15.14 -6.14 4.61
CA ALA A 187 15.15 -4.98 5.49
C ALA A 187 13.77 -4.35 5.71
N VAL A 188 12.79 -4.59 4.83
CA VAL A 188 11.41 -4.11 4.99
C VAL A 188 10.47 -5.24 5.41
N PHE A 189 10.59 -6.43 4.80
CA PHE A 189 9.70 -7.54 5.09
C PHE A 189 9.88 -8.08 6.52
N ILE A 190 11.12 -8.25 6.99
CA ILE A 190 11.37 -8.82 8.33
C ILE A 190 10.80 -7.92 9.43
N PRO A 191 11.05 -6.59 9.46
CA PRO A 191 10.41 -5.72 10.45
C PRO A 191 8.89 -5.73 10.38
N ALA A 192 8.30 -5.80 9.17
CA ALA A 192 6.85 -5.89 9.02
C ALA A 192 6.30 -7.17 9.67
N ILE A 193 6.96 -8.32 9.47
CA ILE A 193 6.55 -9.58 10.11
C ILE A 193 6.74 -9.55 11.63
N ILE A 194 7.87 -9.02 12.12
CA ILE A 194 8.11 -8.87 13.56
C ILE A 194 7.01 -8.02 14.18
N LEU A 195 6.73 -6.85 13.60
CA LEU A 195 5.71 -5.95 14.09
C LEU A 195 4.31 -6.60 14.04
N PHE A 196 3.98 -7.32 12.96
CA PHE A 196 2.72 -8.04 12.84
C PHE A 196 2.53 -9.07 13.96
N VAL A 197 3.59 -9.81 14.30
CA VAL A 197 3.56 -10.80 15.40
C VAL A 197 3.46 -10.13 16.77
N LEU A 198 4.16 -9.02 17.00
CA LEU A 198 4.08 -8.26 18.26
C LEU A 198 2.70 -7.63 18.51
N MET A 199 1.91 -7.46 17.45
CA MET A 199 0.62 -6.80 17.49
C MET A 199 -0.56 -7.76 17.59
N ARG A 200 -0.34 -9.07 17.41
CA ARG A 200 -1.35 -10.10 17.67
C ARG A 200 -1.50 -10.34 19.16
#